data_AF-A0A7V2SSQ0-F1
#
_entry.id   AF-A0A7V2SSQ0-F1
#
_cell.length_a   1.000
_cell.length_b   1.000
_cell.length_c   1.000
_cell.angle_alpha   90.00
_cell.angle_beta   90.00
_cell.angle_gamma   90.00
#
_symmetry.space_group_name_H-M   'P 1'
#
loop_
_entity.id
_entity.type
_entity.pdbx_description
1 polymer ?
#
loop_
_entity_poly.entity_id
_entity_poly.type
_entity_poly.pdbx_seq_one_letter_code
_entity_poly.pdbx_strand_id
1 'polypeptide(L)'
;MYAFDIIIKNNRLQEKYDQQYEDWVHLADSYIYFLERTGQITAGKHQFSINANIIRIPVICPEKDSLSLEYCSAYNLEVIEKIKQNGNEIKAVYIGRDGNNPNYKVPENSSYYILRNGWESPLLCGDTHQPIPLYKIPCTDHNGVDYDNVFFWNQDYARLYGLWLSSGEYEKFAQEQLQDHKSAINKRGRAIAEIIEKLSGVPTYYFLFNYRNCTEEEDKQRRCPITRQTWYIKGKNTSSFIAFKCTDSRLVSELSTNSNHE
;
A
#
# COMPACT_ATOMS: atom_id res chain seq x y z
N MET A 1 -0.04 14.79 -5.44
CA MET A 1 0.37 13.73 -6.39
C MET A 1 0.29 14.23 -7.82
N TYR A 2 0.76 13.43 -8.78
CA TYR A 2 0.86 13.80 -10.19
C TYR A 2 0.18 12.76 -11.06
N ALA A 3 -0.48 13.21 -12.12
CA ALA A 3 -1.14 12.34 -13.07
C ALA A 3 -0.26 12.20 -14.33
N PHE A 4 -0.16 10.97 -14.84
CA PHE A 4 0.55 10.63 -16.07
C PHE A 4 -0.33 9.74 -16.96
N ASP A 5 -0.16 9.85 -18.27
CA ASP A 5 -0.56 8.80 -19.20
C ASP A 5 0.66 7.92 -19.49
N ILE A 6 0.59 6.64 -19.14
CA ILE A 6 1.49 5.63 -19.68
C ILE A 6 0.94 5.20 -21.03
N ILE A 7 1.75 5.37 -22.07
CA ILE A 7 1.45 5.02 -23.45
C ILE A 7 2.37 3.86 -23.82
N ILE A 8 1.78 2.72 -24.18
CA ILE A 8 2.49 1.57 -24.73
C ILE A 8 2.05 1.40 -26.17
N LYS A 9 2.95 1.63 -27.12
CA LYS A 9 2.68 1.50 -28.55
C LYS A 9 3.26 0.21 -29.08
N ASN A 10 2.47 -0.59 -29.79
CA ASN A 10 2.95 -1.78 -30.49
C ASN A 10 3.23 -1.45 -31.96
N ASN A 11 4.50 -1.39 -32.37
CA ASN A 11 4.85 -1.05 -33.74
C ASN A 11 4.68 -2.20 -34.73
N ARG A 12 4.43 -3.43 -34.24
CA ARG A 12 4.35 -4.66 -35.05
C ARG A 12 2.94 -5.23 -35.13
N LEU A 13 1.98 -4.62 -34.44
CA LEU A 13 0.60 -5.11 -34.37
C LEU A 13 -0.04 -5.09 -35.77
N GLN A 14 -0.50 -6.26 -36.22
CA GLN A 14 -1.37 -6.36 -37.37
C GLN A 14 -2.84 -6.25 -36.89
N GLU A 15 -3.74 -5.70 -37.70
CA GLU A 15 -5.14 -5.37 -37.31
C GLU A 15 -6.03 -6.59 -36.93
N LYS A 16 -5.46 -7.78 -36.75
CA LYS A 16 -6.19 -8.99 -36.35
C LYS A 16 -5.96 -9.27 -34.87
N TYR A 17 -7.05 -9.63 -34.18
CA TYR A 17 -6.98 -10.16 -32.83
C TYR A 17 -6.27 -11.53 -32.89
N ASP A 18 -5.04 -11.60 -32.41
CA ASP A 18 -4.20 -12.78 -32.42
C ASP A 18 -3.32 -12.85 -31.16
N GLN A 19 -2.45 -13.87 -31.06
CA GLN A 19 -1.56 -14.06 -29.91
C GLN A 19 -0.70 -12.82 -29.61
N GLN A 20 -0.29 -12.07 -30.65
CA GLN A 20 0.53 -10.87 -30.47
C GLN A 20 -0.25 -9.76 -29.78
N TYR A 21 -1.55 -9.65 -30.05
CA TYR A 21 -2.43 -8.72 -29.34
C TYR A 21 -2.55 -9.10 -27.87
N GLU A 22 -2.80 -10.38 -27.55
CA GLU A 22 -2.91 -10.84 -26.17
C GLU A 22 -1.60 -10.62 -25.39
N ASP A 23 -0.46 -11.00 -25.96
CA ASP A 23 0.85 -10.82 -25.34
C ASP A 23 1.16 -9.33 -25.06
N TRP A 24 0.77 -8.42 -25.96
CA TRP A 24 0.94 -6.99 -25.77
C TRP A 24 0.12 -6.45 -24.60
N VAL A 25 -1.14 -6.85 -24.49
CA VAL A 25 -2.00 -6.46 -23.37
C VAL A 25 -1.50 -7.07 -22.06
N HIS A 26 -1.07 -8.35 -22.06
CA HIS A 26 -0.51 -9.00 -20.89
C HIS A 26 0.79 -8.36 -20.39
N LEU A 27 1.67 -7.92 -21.29
CA LEU A 27 2.88 -7.19 -20.93
C LEU A 27 2.56 -5.82 -20.35
N ALA A 28 1.56 -5.13 -20.91
CA ALA A 28 1.09 -3.85 -20.37
C ALA A 28 0.51 -4.02 -18.95
N ASP A 29 -0.32 -5.03 -18.73
CA ASP A 29 -0.88 -5.37 -17.41
C ASP A 29 0.22 -5.70 -16.41
N SER A 30 1.18 -6.55 -16.80
CA SER A 30 2.34 -6.89 -15.98
C SER A 30 3.15 -5.65 -15.60
N TYR A 31 3.36 -4.73 -16.53
CA TYR A 31 4.11 -3.49 -16.26
C TYR A 31 3.43 -2.65 -15.20
N ILE A 32 2.13 -2.42 -15.34
CA ILE A 32 1.32 -1.68 -14.36
C ILE A 32 1.33 -2.38 -13.00
N TYR A 33 1.13 -3.70 -12.98
CA TYR A 33 1.15 -4.51 -11.77
C TYR A 33 2.46 -4.35 -10.97
N PHE A 34 3.62 -4.35 -11.62
CA PHE A 34 4.89 -4.13 -10.92
C PHE A 34 5.11 -2.67 -10.51
N LEU A 35 4.56 -1.69 -11.23
CA LEU A 35 4.57 -0.29 -10.77
C LEU A 35 3.73 -0.11 -9.49
N GLU A 36 2.60 -0.80 -9.36
CA GLU A 36 1.80 -0.79 -8.12
C GLU A 36 2.55 -1.43 -6.95
N ARG A 37 3.21 -2.57 -7.19
CA ARG A 37 4.00 -3.29 -6.18
C ARG A 37 5.10 -2.46 -5.56
N THR A 38 5.79 -1.67 -6.38
CA THR A 38 6.86 -0.76 -5.94
C THR A 38 6.33 0.56 -5.37
N GLY A 39 5.01 0.82 -5.46
CA GLY A 39 4.41 2.08 -5.06
C GLY A 39 4.77 3.25 -5.98
N GLN A 40 5.29 2.99 -7.18
CA GLN A 40 5.56 4.02 -8.20
C GLN A 40 4.25 4.64 -8.71
N ILE A 41 3.16 3.86 -8.71
CA ILE A 41 1.80 4.34 -8.97
C ILE A 41 0.85 3.89 -7.85
N THR A 42 -0.25 4.63 -7.67
CA THR A 42 -1.31 4.26 -6.72
C THR A 42 -2.11 3.06 -7.24
N ALA A 43 -2.29 2.04 -6.41
CA ALA A 43 -2.97 0.82 -6.80
C ALA A 43 -4.46 1.02 -7.14
N GLY A 44 -4.95 0.32 -8.16
CA GLY A 44 -6.37 0.22 -8.52
C GLY A 44 -7.00 1.49 -9.10
N LYS A 45 -6.21 2.53 -9.40
CA LYS A 45 -6.68 3.81 -9.98
C LYS A 45 -6.31 3.98 -11.45
N HIS A 46 -6.39 2.92 -12.24
CA HIS A 46 -5.98 2.93 -13.64
C HIS A 46 -6.98 2.16 -14.52
N GLN A 47 -7.06 2.53 -15.81
CA GLN A 47 -7.89 1.86 -16.80
C GLN A 47 -7.09 1.70 -18.09
N PHE A 48 -7.24 0.56 -18.75
CA PHE A 48 -6.66 0.31 -20.07
C PHE A 48 -7.63 0.83 -21.14
N SER A 49 -7.14 1.74 -21.97
CA SER A 49 -7.81 2.15 -23.20
C SER A 49 -6.96 1.74 -24.40
N ILE A 50 -7.57 1.03 -25.34
CA ILE A 50 -6.88 0.51 -26.53
C ILE A 50 -7.46 1.20 -27.75
N ASN A 51 -6.60 1.80 -28.55
CA ASN A 51 -6.95 2.39 -29.83
C ASN A 51 -5.88 2.03 -30.86
N ALA A 52 -6.26 1.23 -31.86
CA ALA A 52 -5.36 0.65 -32.84
C ALA A 52 -4.17 -0.03 -32.13
N ASN A 53 -2.97 0.49 -32.34
CA ASN A 53 -1.74 -0.05 -31.80
C ASN A 53 -1.21 0.69 -30.57
N ILE A 54 -2.08 1.44 -29.88
CA ILE A 54 -1.75 2.19 -28.67
C ILE A 54 -2.62 1.72 -27.50
N ILE A 55 -1.97 1.31 -26.41
CA ILE A 55 -2.56 1.22 -25.08
C ILE A 55 -2.24 2.53 -24.35
N ARG A 56 -3.26 3.20 -23.83
CA ARG A 56 -3.12 4.36 -22.94
C ARG A 56 -3.70 4.02 -21.57
N ILE A 57 -2.91 4.29 -20.53
CA ILE A 57 -3.18 3.94 -19.14
C ILE A 57 -2.93 5.18 -18.28
N PRO A 58 -4.00 5.91 -17.90
CA PRO A 58 -3.87 7.00 -16.93
C PRO A 58 -3.49 6.43 -15.56
N VAL A 59 -2.49 7.03 -14.92
CA VAL A 59 -1.99 6.63 -13.59
C VAL A 59 -1.74 7.84 -12.70
N ILE A 60 -1.80 7.62 -11.38
CA ILE A 60 -1.42 8.62 -10.38
C ILE A 60 -0.10 8.18 -9.72
N CYS A 61 0.86 9.10 -9.70
CA CYS A 61 2.21 8.94 -9.19
C CYS A 61 2.41 9.82 -7.93
N PRO A 62 3.10 9.33 -6.89
CA PRO A 62 3.43 10.14 -5.71
C PRO A 62 4.24 11.41 -6.04
N GLU A 63 5.23 11.30 -6.93
CA GLU A 63 6.16 12.34 -7.37
C GLU A 63 6.21 12.44 -8.91
N LYS A 64 6.92 13.46 -9.43
CA LYS A 64 7.04 13.67 -10.88
C LYS A 64 7.99 12.67 -11.55
N ASP A 65 8.94 12.16 -10.77
CA ASP A 65 9.97 11.23 -11.17
C ASP A 65 9.65 9.79 -10.72
N SER A 66 8.47 9.52 -10.14
CA SER A 66 8.12 8.18 -9.63
C SER A 66 8.22 7.07 -10.68
N LEU A 67 8.13 7.38 -11.98
CA LEU A 67 8.28 6.41 -13.08
C LEU A 67 9.73 6.25 -13.56
N SER A 68 10.71 6.77 -12.81
CA SER A 68 12.13 6.61 -13.10
C SER A 68 12.57 5.15 -12.99
N LEU A 69 13.47 4.72 -13.87
CA LEU A 69 14.02 3.36 -13.85
C LEU A 69 14.82 3.06 -12.57
N GLU A 70 15.27 4.07 -11.83
CA GLU A 70 15.98 3.89 -10.56
C GLU A 70 15.07 3.36 -9.44
N TYR A 71 13.75 3.55 -9.56
CA TYR A 71 12.75 3.08 -8.60
C TYR A 71 12.14 1.73 -8.99
N CYS A 72 12.55 1.17 -10.13
CA CYS A 72 12.08 -0.12 -10.62
C CYS A 72 12.70 -1.29 -9.85
N SER A 73 11.87 -2.29 -9.53
CA SER A 73 12.34 -3.59 -9.09
C SER A 73 13.01 -4.36 -10.25
N ALA A 74 13.67 -5.48 -9.92
CA ALA A 74 14.20 -6.38 -10.95
C ALA A 74 13.10 -6.86 -11.92
N TYR A 75 11.89 -7.09 -11.40
CA TYR A 75 10.74 -7.53 -12.20
C TYR A 75 10.19 -6.40 -13.11
N ASN A 76 10.15 -5.15 -12.63
CA ASN A 76 9.81 -4.00 -13.47
C ASN A 76 10.75 -3.93 -14.68
N LEU A 77 12.05 -4.04 -14.44
CA LEU A 77 13.07 -3.96 -15.50
C LEU A 77 12.95 -5.10 -16.50
N GLU A 78 12.68 -6.32 -16.03
CA GLU A 78 12.45 -7.48 -16.90
C GLU A 78 11.25 -7.28 -17.83
N VAL A 79 10.12 -6.76 -17.31
CA VAL A 79 8.94 -6.49 -18.13
C VAL A 79 9.18 -5.37 -19.13
N ILE A 80 9.87 -4.29 -18.73
CA ILE A 80 10.25 -3.21 -19.65
C ILE A 80 11.08 -3.76 -20.81
N GLU A 81 12.02 -4.65 -20.52
CA GLU A 81 12.86 -5.27 -21.54
C GLU A 81 12.04 -6.18 -22.47
N LYS A 82 11.14 -7.00 -21.92
CA LYS A 82 10.21 -7.83 -22.72
C LYS A 82 9.33 -6.97 -23.64
N ILE A 83 8.81 -5.84 -23.14
CA ILE A 83 8.03 -4.90 -23.96
C ILE A 83 8.88 -4.39 -25.14
N LYS A 84 10.12 -3.96 -24.89
CA LYS A 84 11.04 -3.49 -25.95
C LYS A 84 11.38 -4.58 -26.98
N GLN A 85 11.67 -5.80 -26.53
CA GLN A 85 12.00 -6.94 -27.40
C GLN A 85 10.86 -7.31 -28.36
N ASN A 86 9.62 -7.15 -27.90
CA ASN A 86 8.42 -7.33 -28.71
C ASN A 86 8.19 -6.20 -29.73
N GLY A 87 9.07 -5.18 -29.77
CA GLY A 87 8.96 -4.04 -30.67
C GLY A 87 7.98 -2.96 -30.17
N ASN A 88 7.65 -3.00 -28.88
CA ASN A 88 6.75 -2.03 -28.26
C ASN A 88 7.56 -0.89 -27.61
N GLU A 89 7.00 0.31 -27.63
CA GLU A 89 7.58 1.50 -27.01
C GLU A 89 6.75 1.93 -25.81
N ILE A 90 7.41 2.27 -24.69
CA ILE A 90 6.77 2.80 -23.48
C ILE A 90 7.11 4.29 -23.37
N LYS A 91 6.10 5.12 -23.13
CA LYS A 91 6.26 6.55 -22.85
C LYS A 91 5.35 6.97 -21.71
N ALA A 92 5.88 7.72 -20.76
CA ALA A 92 5.07 8.42 -19.76
C ALA A 92 4.88 9.89 -20.19
N VAL A 93 3.64 10.36 -20.18
CA VAL A 93 3.28 11.75 -20.52
C VAL A 93 2.65 12.41 -19.30
N TYR A 94 3.28 13.46 -18.79
CA TYR A 94 2.71 14.25 -17.69
C TYR A 94 1.42 14.94 -18.14
N ILE A 95 0.32 14.71 -17.42
CA ILE A 95 -1.00 15.30 -17.71
C ILE A 95 -1.42 16.36 -16.69
N GLY A 96 -0.86 16.35 -15.47
CA GLY A 96 -1.18 17.38 -14.48
C GLY A 96 -0.97 16.95 -13.04
N ARG A 97 -1.54 17.72 -12.12
CA ARG A 97 -1.62 17.33 -10.70
C ARG A 97 -2.87 16.50 -10.45
N ASP A 98 -2.78 15.55 -9.53
CA ASP A 98 -3.96 14.83 -9.03
C ASP A 98 -4.85 15.80 -8.22
N GLY A 99 -6.13 15.88 -8.59
CA GLY A 99 -7.12 16.70 -7.92
C GLY A 99 -7.57 16.14 -6.57
N ASN A 100 -7.42 14.82 -6.35
CA ASN A 100 -7.83 14.18 -5.10
C ASN A 100 -6.78 14.36 -3.99
N ASN A 101 -5.51 14.50 -4.36
CA ASN A 101 -4.39 14.66 -3.44
C ASN A 101 -3.57 15.92 -3.72
N PRO A 102 -4.17 17.13 -3.65
CA PRO A 102 -3.52 18.37 -4.06
C PRO A 102 -2.38 18.78 -3.11
N ASN A 103 -2.47 18.38 -1.84
CA ASN A 103 -1.52 18.74 -0.78
C ASN A 103 -0.54 17.62 -0.42
N TYR A 104 -0.64 16.45 -1.08
CA TYR A 104 0.25 15.33 -0.81
C TYR A 104 1.69 15.69 -1.18
N LYS A 105 2.60 15.39 -0.25
CA LYS A 105 4.05 15.39 -0.45
C LYS A 105 4.63 14.16 0.21
N VAL A 106 5.56 13.50 -0.48
CA VAL A 106 6.32 12.39 0.10
C VAL A 106 7.11 12.93 1.31
N PRO A 107 6.97 12.31 2.50
CA PRO A 107 7.76 12.68 3.65
C PRO A 107 9.26 12.45 3.41
N GLU A 108 10.08 13.48 3.61
CA GLU A 108 11.55 13.37 3.49
C GLU A 108 12.19 12.71 4.71
N ASN A 109 11.55 12.86 5.87
CA ASN A 109 12.04 12.32 7.15
C ASN A 109 10.88 11.74 7.95
N SER A 110 11.19 10.78 8.82
CA SER A 110 10.23 10.23 9.77
C SER A 110 10.95 9.73 11.01
N SER A 111 10.45 10.10 12.20
CA SER A 111 10.97 9.60 13.47
C SER A 111 10.61 8.14 13.72
N TYR A 112 9.54 7.65 13.09
CA TYR A 112 9.13 6.24 13.04
C TYR A 112 8.16 6.01 11.89
N TYR A 113 8.10 4.81 11.33
CA TYR A 113 7.09 4.45 10.34
C TYR A 113 5.89 3.75 10.97
N ILE A 114 4.77 3.73 10.24
CA ILE A 114 3.58 2.95 10.57
C ILE A 114 3.18 2.11 9.35
N LEU A 115 3.16 0.79 9.50
CA LEU A 115 2.58 -0.12 8.52
C LEU A 115 1.08 -0.29 8.81
N ARG A 116 0.23 0.17 7.90
CA ARG A 116 -1.24 0.13 7.99
C ARG A 116 -1.83 -0.06 6.59
N ASN A 117 -2.84 -0.93 6.45
CA ASN A 117 -3.58 -1.03 5.19
C ASN A 117 -4.41 0.23 4.91
N GLY A 118 -4.52 0.57 3.62
CA GLY A 118 -5.29 1.71 3.11
C GLY A 118 -4.40 2.80 2.53
N TRP A 119 -5.03 3.91 2.12
CA TRP A 119 -4.38 5.07 1.49
C TRP A 119 -3.61 4.71 0.20
N GLU A 120 -2.83 5.66 -0.30
CA GLU A 120 -2.01 5.49 -1.49
C GLU A 120 -0.74 4.65 -1.28
N SER A 121 -0.36 4.39 -0.02
CA SER A 121 0.72 3.45 0.34
C SER A 121 0.45 2.84 1.71
N PRO A 122 0.76 1.54 1.92
CA PRO A 122 0.62 0.89 3.22
C PRO A 122 1.62 1.36 4.28
N LEU A 123 2.64 2.14 3.90
CA LEU A 123 3.64 2.68 4.82
C LEU A 123 3.38 4.17 5.03
N LEU A 124 3.30 4.61 6.28
CA LEU A 124 3.03 6.01 6.63
C LEU A 124 4.20 6.59 7.44
N CYS A 125 4.44 7.89 7.26
CA CYS A 125 5.28 8.66 8.17
C CYS A 125 4.60 8.79 9.54
N GLY A 126 5.30 8.45 10.62
CA GLY A 126 4.75 8.51 11.97
C GLY A 126 4.52 9.92 12.50
N ASP A 127 5.13 10.93 11.89
CA ASP A 127 5.00 12.33 12.31
C ASP A 127 3.86 13.04 11.57
N THR A 128 3.73 12.80 10.26
CA THR A 128 2.78 13.50 9.39
C THR A 128 1.57 12.65 8.98
N HIS A 129 1.64 11.34 9.19
CA HIS A 129 0.69 10.32 8.71
C HIS A 129 0.49 10.31 7.19
N GLN A 130 1.37 10.97 6.44
CA GLN A 130 1.35 10.94 4.98
C GLN A 130 1.92 9.60 4.47
N PRO A 131 1.36 9.04 3.38
CA PRO A 131 1.87 7.81 2.80
C PRO A 131 3.29 7.99 2.21
N ILE A 132 4.13 6.98 2.41
CA ILE A 132 5.49 6.87 1.91
C ILE A 132 5.49 5.81 0.80
N PRO A 133 5.80 6.15 -0.46
CA PRO A 133 5.89 5.17 -1.53
C PRO A 133 6.95 4.10 -1.22
N LEU A 134 6.70 2.84 -1.56
CA LEU A 134 7.61 1.75 -1.17
C LEU A 134 9.00 1.88 -1.80
N TYR A 135 9.11 2.43 -3.02
CA TYR A 135 10.40 2.73 -3.64
C TYR A 135 11.29 3.72 -2.86
N LYS A 136 10.78 4.38 -1.82
CA LYS A 136 11.58 5.25 -0.92
C LYS A 136 12.26 4.52 0.23
N ILE A 137 12.00 3.23 0.40
CA ILE A 137 12.69 2.38 1.39
C ILE A 137 13.44 1.26 0.67
N PRO A 138 14.38 0.55 1.32
CA PRO A 138 14.98 -0.64 0.74
C PRO A 138 13.93 -1.73 0.45
N CYS A 139 14.13 -2.50 -0.62
CA CYS A 139 13.30 -3.66 -0.95
C CYS A 139 13.23 -4.66 0.22
N THR A 140 12.02 -5.10 0.55
CA THR A 140 11.72 -5.87 1.76
C THR A 140 11.61 -7.38 1.53
N ASP A 141 11.67 -7.85 0.29
CA ASP A 141 11.48 -9.26 -0.06
C ASP A 141 12.47 -9.75 -1.12
N HIS A 142 12.48 -11.07 -1.33
CA HIS A 142 13.25 -11.75 -2.38
C HIS A 142 14.75 -11.40 -2.38
N ASN A 143 15.33 -11.29 -1.18
CA ASN A 143 16.73 -10.85 -0.99
C ASN A 143 17.01 -9.43 -1.48
N GLY A 144 16.04 -8.53 -1.35
CA GLY A 144 16.20 -7.11 -1.63
C GLY A 144 15.96 -6.73 -3.08
N VAL A 145 15.09 -7.46 -3.79
CA VAL A 145 14.76 -7.17 -5.19
C VAL A 145 13.34 -6.65 -5.40
N ASP A 146 12.42 -6.82 -4.43
CA ASP A 146 11.05 -6.29 -4.52
C ASP A 146 10.34 -6.18 -3.13
N TYR A 147 9.04 -5.88 -3.15
CA TYR A 147 8.15 -5.63 -2.01
C TYR A 147 6.96 -6.62 -1.92
N ASP A 148 7.12 -7.84 -2.41
CA ASP A 148 6.03 -8.82 -2.53
C ASP A 148 5.31 -9.07 -1.20
N ASN A 149 6.07 -9.28 -0.13
CA ASN A 149 5.54 -9.41 1.21
C ASN A 149 4.60 -8.25 1.61
N VAL A 150 5.00 -7.00 1.39
CA VAL A 150 4.17 -5.82 1.70
C VAL A 150 2.93 -5.79 0.80
N PHE A 151 3.13 -5.99 -0.50
CA PHE A 151 2.06 -5.89 -1.50
C PHE A 151 0.95 -6.93 -1.28
N PHE A 152 1.31 -8.20 -1.13
CA PHE A 152 0.33 -9.26 -0.88
C PHE A 152 -0.31 -9.16 0.49
N TRP A 153 0.45 -8.78 1.54
CA TRP A 153 -0.14 -8.49 2.85
C TRP A 153 -1.20 -7.39 2.75
N ASN A 154 -0.90 -6.30 2.03
CA ASN A 154 -1.81 -5.17 1.88
C ASN A 154 -3.10 -5.58 1.14
N GLN A 155 -2.99 -6.38 0.07
CA GLN A 155 -4.16 -6.88 -0.65
C GLN A 155 -5.00 -7.84 0.20
N ASP A 156 -4.37 -8.79 0.88
CA ASP A 156 -5.08 -9.73 1.76
C ASP A 156 -5.81 -8.99 2.89
N TYR A 157 -5.15 -7.97 3.46
CA TYR A 157 -5.76 -7.12 4.47
C TYR A 157 -6.96 -6.37 3.90
N ALA A 158 -6.84 -5.75 2.72
CA ALA A 158 -7.94 -5.02 2.08
C ALA A 158 -9.16 -5.92 1.81
N ARG A 159 -8.93 -7.18 1.41
CA ARG A 159 -10.00 -8.17 1.21
C ARG A 159 -10.69 -8.52 2.54
N LEU A 160 -9.92 -8.74 3.60
CA LEU A 160 -10.48 -8.95 4.94
C LEU A 160 -11.26 -7.73 5.43
N TYR A 161 -10.75 -6.53 5.19
CA TYR A 161 -11.46 -5.29 5.52
C TYR A 161 -12.78 -5.17 4.75
N GLY A 162 -12.79 -5.50 3.45
CA GLY A 162 -14.01 -5.54 2.64
C GLY A 162 -15.04 -6.55 3.15
N LEU A 163 -14.58 -7.74 3.57
CA LEU A 163 -15.46 -8.72 4.23
C LEU A 163 -16.03 -8.18 5.54
N TRP A 164 -15.21 -7.54 6.37
CA TRP A 164 -15.69 -6.92 7.61
C TRP A 164 -16.71 -5.80 7.35
N LEU A 165 -16.54 -5.02 6.28
CA LEU A 165 -17.35 -3.83 6.04
C LEU A 165 -18.73 -4.14 5.44
N SER A 166 -18.87 -5.18 4.62
CA SER A 166 -20.09 -5.34 3.79
C SER A 166 -20.38 -6.79 3.36
N SER A 167 -20.10 -7.79 4.21
CA SER A 167 -20.39 -9.20 3.87
C SER A 167 -21.55 -9.83 4.65
N GLY A 168 -22.09 -9.15 5.66
CA GLY A 168 -23.09 -9.73 6.56
C GLY A 168 -22.55 -10.93 7.35
N GLU A 169 -22.71 -12.14 6.81
CA GLU A 169 -22.39 -13.41 7.50
C GLU A 169 -20.90 -13.57 7.83
N TYR A 170 -19.98 -12.94 7.07
CA TYR A 170 -18.53 -13.07 7.29
C TYR A 170 -17.92 -11.90 8.06
N GLU A 171 -18.72 -10.92 8.49
CA GLU A 171 -18.20 -9.71 9.16
C GLU A 171 -17.47 -10.05 10.45
N LYS A 172 -18.07 -10.91 11.29
CA LYS A 172 -17.48 -11.33 12.57
C LYS A 172 -16.15 -12.05 12.37
N PHE A 173 -16.08 -12.98 11.42
CA PHE A 173 -14.83 -13.68 11.09
C PHE A 173 -13.73 -12.69 10.69
N ALA A 174 -14.05 -11.79 9.76
CA ALA A 174 -13.08 -10.80 9.27
C ALA A 174 -12.64 -9.84 10.38
N GLN A 175 -13.57 -9.38 11.21
CA GLN A 175 -13.31 -8.54 12.37
C GLN A 175 -12.33 -9.21 13.35
N GLU A 176 -12.52 -10.49 13.66
CA GLU A 176 -11.62 -11.27 14.51
C GLU A 176 -10.22 -11.36 13.90
N GLN A 177 -10.10 -11.62 12.59
CA GLN A 177 -8.81 -11.65 11.91
C GLN A 177 -8.08 -10.30 11.95
N LEU A 178 -8.80 -9.19 11.78
CA LEU A 178 -8.22 -7.85 11.78
C LEU A 178 -7.81 -7.40 13.20
N GLN A 179 -8.58 -7.74 14.23
CA GLN A 179 -8.36 -7.25 15.60
C GLN A 179 -7.43 -8.13 16.46
N ASP A 180 -7.35 -9.44 16.18
CA ASP A 180 -6.50 -10.34 16.97
C ASP A 180 -5.05 -10.26 16.52
N HIS A 181 -4.16 -9.79 17.39
CA HIS A 181 -2.73 -9.74 17.12
C HIS A 181 -2.13 -11.13 16.80
N LYS A 182 -2.78 -12.24 17.16
CA LYS A 182 -2.31 -13.60 16.86
C LYS A 182 -2.80 -14.13 15.52
N SER A 183 -3.68 -13.41 14.82
CA SER A 183 -4.17 -13.80 13.49
C SER A 183 -3.02 -13.88 12.49
N ALA A 184 -3.22 -14.64 11.41
CA ALA A 184 -2.22 -14.81 10.37
C ALA A 184 -1.86 -13.48 9.70
N ILE A 185 -2.87 -12.63 9.42
CA ILE A 185 -2.66 -11.32 8.78
C ILE A 185 -1.83 -10.38 9.68
N ASN A 186 -2.10 -10.37 10.98
CA ASN A 186 -1.39 -9.52 11.93
C ASN A 186 0.01 -10.02 12.28
N LYS A 187 0.24 -11.34 12.28
CA LYS A 187 1.58 -11.91 12.39
C LYS A 187 2.44 -11.57 11.18
N ARG A 188 1.91 -11.72 9.95
CA ARG A 188 2.62 -11.33 8.72
C ARG A 188 2.94 -9.83 8.72
N GLY A 189 1.97 -8.99 9.04
CA GLY A 189 2.17 -7.54 9.08
C GLY A 189 3.22 -7.08 10.08
N ARG A 190 3.27 -7.67 11.29
CA ARG A 190 4.34 -7.37 12.26
C ARG A 190 5.71 -7.83 11.78
N ALA A 191 5.82 -9.02 11.19
CA ALA A 191 7.09 -9.49 10.63
C ALA A 191 7.58 -8.57 9.50
N ILE A 192 6.68 -8.05 8.67
CA ILE A 192 7.00 -7.05 7.64
C ILE A 192 7.50 -5.75 8.29
N ALA A 193 6.82 -5.24 9.33
CA ALA A 193 7.27 -4.07 10.06
C ALA A 193 8.69 -4.23 10.65
N GLU A 194 8.99 -5.42 11.20
CA GLU A 194 10.33 -5.75 11.70
C GLU A 194 11.40 -5.77 10.58
N ILE A 195 11.06 -6.29 9.40
CA ILE A 195 11.94 -6.27 8.22
C ILE A 195 12.22 -4.83 7.78
N ILE A 196 11.18 -3.99 7.67
CA ILE A 196 11.30 -2.58 7.30
C ILE A 196 12.19 -1.84 8.31
N GLU A 197 11.99 -2.04 9.61
CA GLU A 197 12.82 -1.42 10.65
C GLU A 197 14.29 -1.85 10.52
N LYS A 198 14.55 -3.14 10.32
CA LYS A 198 15.91 -3.67 10.16
C LYS A 198 16.62 -3.08 8.95
N LEU A 199 15.93 -2.93 7.83
CA LEU A 199 16.53 -2.46 6.57
C LEU A 199 16.69 -0.94 6.52
N SER A 200 15.70 -0.20 7.02
CA SER A 200 15.69 1.27 6.98
C SER A 200 16.42 1.91 8.17
N GLY A 201 16.57 1.19 9.28
CA GLY A 201 17.05 1.74 10.55
C GLY A 201 16.03 2.66 11.25
N VAL A 202 14.80 2.78 10.71
CA VAL A 202 13.74 3.62 11.27
C VAL A 202 12.78 2.74 12.09
N PRO A 203 12.49 3.08 13.35
CA PRO A 203 11.50 2.37 14.16
C PRO A 203 10.20 2.18 13.39
N THR A 204 9.71 0.95 13.21
CA THR A 204 8.53 0.70 12.38
C THR A 204 7.45 0.02 13.19
N TYR A 205 6.31 0.70 13.33
CA TYR A 205 5.18 0.23 14.11
C TYR A 205 4.15 -0.44 13.21
N TYR A 206 3.57 -1.53 13.68
CA TYR A 206 2.41 -2.14 13.05
C TYR A 206 1.12 -1.54 13.62
N PHE A 207 0.18 -1.18 12.74
CA PHE A 207 -1.14 -0.70 13.14
C PHE A 207 -2.10 -1.88 13.36
N LEU A 208 -2.54 -2.08 14.61
CA LEU A 208 -3.55 -3.07 14.95
C LEU A 208 -4.95 -2.43 14.90
N PHE A 209 -5.84 -3.02 14.12
CA PHE A 209 -7.23 -2.57 14.02
C PHE A 209 -7.99 -2.70 15.35
N ASN A 210 -8.85 -1.72 15.64
CA ASN A 210 -9.65 -1.68 16.84
C ASN A 210 -11.10 -1.28 16.53
N TYR A 211 -11.99 -2.26 16.63
CA TYR A 211 -13.43 -2.09 16.50
C TYR A 211 -14.11 -3.00 17.52
N ARG A 212 -14.07 -2.59 18.79
CA ARG A 212 -14.58 -3.36 19.93
C ARG A 212 -15.85 -2.72 20.46
N ASN A 213 -16.82 -3.55 20.80
CA ASN A 213 -18.02 -3.12 21.52
C ASN A 213 -17.68 -2.96 23.01
N CYS A 214 -17.20 -1.78 23.38
CA CYS A 214 -16.85 -1.39 24.75
C CYS A 214 -16.97 0.13 24.90
N THR A 215 -17.11 0.63 26.12
CA THR A 215 -17.06 2.08 26.38
C THR A 215 -15.67 2.64 26.08
N GLU A 216 -15.57 3.95 25.87
CA GLU A 216 -14.28 4.62 25.65
C GLU A 216 -13.34 4.44 26.85
N GLU A 217 -13.88 4.49 28.08
CA GLU A 217 -13.09 4.31 29.30
C GLU A 217 -12.55 2.88 29.44
N GLU A 218 -13.35 1.86 29.08
CA GLU A 218 -12.88 0.48 29.00
C GLU A 218 -11.77 0.33 27.94
N ASP A 219 -11.92 0.94 26.77
CA ASP A 219 -10.92 0.87 25.71
C ASP A 219 -9.59 1.51 26.16
N LYS A 220 -9.65 2.70 26.77
CA LYS A 220 -8.46 3.38 27.34
C LYS A 220 -7.73 2.56 28.38
N GLN A 221 -8.43 1.74 29.14
CA GLN A 221 -7.84 0.87 30.18
C GLN A 221 -7.21 -0.42 29.61
N ARG A 222 -7.44 -0.74 28.33
CA ARG A 222 -6.86 -1.94 27.74
C ARG A 222 -5.34 -1.90 27.76
N ARG A 223 -4.76 -3.05 28.07
CA ARG A 223 -3.32 -3.27 28.01
C ARG A 223 -2.88 -3.65 26.60
N CYS A 224 -1.61 -3.39 26.27
CA CYS A 224 -1.02 -3.86 25.03
C CYS A 224 -1.21 -5.39 24.93
N PRO A 225 -1.74 -5.92 23.81
CA PRO A 225 -2.03 -7.34 23.68
C PRO A 225 -0.79 -8.23 23.73
N ILE A 226 0.39 -7.67 23.44
CA ILE A 226 1.67 -8.40 23.44
C ILE A 226 2.35 -8.30 24.80
N THR A 227 2.61 -7.08 25.28
CA THR A 227 3.45 -6.85 26.49
C THR A 227 2.65 -6.74 27.78
N ARG A 228 1.31 -6.61 27.69
CA ARG A 228 0.41 -6.35 28.81
C ARG A 228 0.67 -5.03 29.56
N GLN A 229 1.53 -4.15 29.03
CA GLN A 229 1.77 -2.83 29.60
C GLN A 229 0.64 -1.86 29.28
N THR A 230 0.55 -0.76 30.04
CA THR A 230 -0.26 0.39 29.64
C THR A 230 0.33 1.00 28.38
N TRP A 231 -0.53 1.32 27.42
CA TRP A 231 -0.11 1.83 26.11
C TRP A 231 -1.04 2.92 25.56
N TYR A 232 -2.11 3.26 26.29
CA TYR A 232 -2.94 4.42 25.96
C TYR A 232 -2.12 5.71 26.14
N ILE A 233 -2.21 6.60 25.15
CA ILE A 233 -1.59 7.92 25.18
C ILE A 233 -2.59 8.90 25.81
N LYS A 234 -2.27 9.40 27.00
CA LYS A 234 -3.13 10.32 27.75
C LYS A 234 -3.55 11.51 26.88
N GLY A 235 -4.86 11.79 26.86
CA GLY A 235 -5.45 12.92 26.13
C GLY A 235 -5.81 12.62 24.68
N LYS A 236 -5.59 11.39 24.17
CA LYS A 236 -6.09 10.97 22.86
C LYS A 236 -7.56 10.58 22.92
N ASN A 237 -8.27 10.84 21.83
CA ASN A 237 -9.71 10.61 21.66
C ASN A 237 -9.96 9.90 20.31
N THR A 238 -11.22 9.61 20.00
CA THR A 238 -11.62 8.89 18.77
C THR A 238 -11.25 9.58 17.45
N SER A 239 -10.99 10.90 17.47
CA SER A 239 -10.48 11.63 16.29
C SER A 239 -8.96 11.51 16.10
N SER A 240 -8.25 10.94 17.08
CA SER A 240 -6.81 10.78 17.02
C SER A 240 -6.42 9.59 16.15
N PHE A 241 -5.56 9.82 15.16
CA PHE A 241 -5.05 8.74 14.29
C PHE A 241 -4.38 7.60 15.06
N ILE A 242 -3.64 7.93 16.13
CA ILE A 242 -3.07 6.98 17.08
C ILE A 242 -3.49 7.38 18.49
N ALA A 243 -4.12 6.44 19.20
CA ALA A 243 -4.49 6.58 20.60
C ALA A 243 -3.71 5.62 21.52
N PHE A 244 -3.18 4.53 20.96
CA PHE A 244 -2.36 3.57 21.68
C PHE A 244 -1.00 3.40 21.00
N LYS A 245 0.08 3.37 21.78
CA LYS A 245 1.44 3.13 21.30
C LYS A 245 2.24 2.34 22.33
N CYS A 246 2.74 1.17 21.92
CA CYS A 246 3.65 0.35 22.70
C CYS A 246 5.00 0.28 22.00
N THR A 247 6.03 0.89 22.60
CA THR A 247 7.38 0.94 22.03
C THR A 247 8.02 -0.44 21.99
N ASP A 248 7.91 -1.21 23.08
CA ASP A 248 8.54 -2.53 23.22
C ASP A 248 8.06 -3.54 22.18
N SER A 249 6.78 -3.49 21.79
CA SER A 249 6.20 -4.42 20.81
C SER A 249 5.99 -3.81 19.43
N ARG A 250 6.47 -2.59 19.20
CA ARG A 250 6.26 -1.82 17.94
C ARG A 250 4.80 -1.85 17.47
N LEU A 251 3.85 -1.64 18.40
CA LEU A 251 2.42 -1.72 18.10
C LEU A 251 1.74 -0.36 18.32
N VAL A 252 0.93 0.06 17.36
CA VAL A 252 0.02 1.21 17.50
C VAL A 252 -1.42 0.81 17.19
N SER A 253 -2.37 1.57 17.70
CA SER A 253 -3.80 1.38 17.45
C SER A 253 -4.57 2.69 17.63
N GLU A 254 -5.77 2.74 17.06
CA GLU A 254 -6.78 3.77 17.32
C GLU A 254 -7.69 3.38 18.49
N LEU A 255 -8.46 4.35 18.99
CA LEU A 255 -9.62 4.09 19.85
C LEU A 255 -10.74 3.48 19.02
N SER A 256 -11.50 2.57 19.63
CA SER A 256 -12.64 1.92 18.99
C SER A 256 -13.66 2.98 18.59
N THR A 257 -14.08 2.94 17.33
CA THR A 257 -15.21 3.75 16.85
C THR A 257 -16.56 3.07 17.08
N ASN A 258 -16.55 1.82 17.54
CA ASN A 258 -17.72 1.06 17.97
C ASN A 258 -17.99 1.22 19.48
N SER A 259 -17.50 2.30 20.08
CA SER A 259 -17.70 2.56 21.49
C SER A 259 -19.04 3.23 21.72
N ASN A 260 -19.89 2.61 22.55
CA ASN A 260 -21.10 3.27 23.03
C ASN A 260 -20.69 4.42 23.95
N HIS A 261 -21.21 5.61 23.66
CA HIS A 261 -21.16 6.74 24.58
C HIS A 261 -22.26 6.53 25.62
N GLU A 262 -21.96 5.79 26.69
CA GLU A 262 -22.74 5.87 27.94
C GLU A 262 -22.16 6.96 28.84
#